data_AF-A0A401NYQ7-F1
#
_entry.id   AF-A0A401NYQ7-F1
#
_cell.length_a   1.000
_cell.length_b   1.000
_cell.length_c   1.000
_cell.angle_alpha   90.00
_cell.angle_beta   90.00
_cell.angle_gamma   90.00
#
_symmetry.space_group_name_H-M   'P 1'
#
loop_
_entity.id
_entity.type
_entity.pdbx_description
1 polymer ?
#
loop_
_entity_poly.entity_id
_entity_poly.type
_entity_poly.pdbx_seq_one_letter_code
_entity_poly.pdbx_strand_id
1 'polypeptide(L)'
;MPFKCMQLTDFKIKIPHSVRHKSVKAAWEKEKINEKWEATHWAKKIEARAKRAKMTDFDRYKVMRAKKMRNKIIKHELSKLKKEANKKA
;
A
#
# COMPACT_ATOMS: atom_id res chain seq x y z
N MET A 1 7.08 -19.78 -16.93
CA MET A 1 6.56 -18.40 -16.78
C MET A 1 7.66 -17.44 -17.21
N PRO A 2 7.46 -16.59 -18.23
CA PRO A 2 8.50 -15.69 -18.71
C PRO A 2 8.94 -14.68 -17.62
N PHE A 3 10.23 -14.39 -17.49
CA PHE A 3 10.71 -13.43 -16.49
C PHE A 3 10.15 -12.01 -16.70
N LYS A 4 9.78 -11.66 -17.94
CA LYS A 4 9.17 -10.37 -18.29
C LYS A 4 7.83 -10.10 -17.58
N CYS A 5 7.07 -11.13 -17.23
CA CYS A 5 5.77 -10.98 -16.53
C CYS A 5 5.87 -11.20 -15.01
N MET A 6 7.09 -11.33 -14.47
CA MET A 6 7.33 -11.48 -13.03
C MET A 6 8.04 -10.26 -12.47
N GLN A 7 7.67 -9.87 -11.26
CA GLN A 7 8.34 -8.85 -10.49
C GLN A 7 8.84 -9.49 -9.20
N LEU A 8 10.15 -9.45 -8.98
CA LEU A 8 10.75 -10.01 -7.77
C LEU A 8 10.33 -9.17 -6.55
N THR A 9 10.18 -9.86 -5.43
CA THR A 9 9.90 -9.26 -4.12
C THR A 9 11.05 -9.54 -3.17
N ASP A 10 11.11 -8.84 -2.05
CA ASP A 10 12.16 -9.04 -1.04
C ASP A 10 12.00 -10.37 -0.24
N PHE A 11 10.89 -11.08 -0.44
CA PHE A 11 10.63 -12.35 0.24
C PHE A 11 11.38 -13.51 -0.41
N LYS A 12 12.12 -14.27 0.40
CA LYS A 12 12.87 -15.46 -0.01
C LYS A 12 12.53 -16.64 0.88
N ILE A 13 12.18 -17.75 0.26
CA ILE A 13 11.96 -19.04 0.91
C ILE A 13 13.14 -19.95 0.61
N LYS A 14 13.71 -20.58 1.63
CA LYS A 14 14.79 -21.55 1.44
C LYS A 14 14.20 -22.93 1.13
N ILE A 15 14.09 -23.24 -0.16
CA ILE A 15 13.68 -24.56 -0.67
C ILE A 15 14.71 -25.12 -1.65
N PRO A 16 14.88 -26.47 -1.73
CA PRO A 16 15.65 -27.09 -2.80
C PRO A 16 15.09 -26.77 -4.19
N HIS A 17 15.89 -26.97 -5.23
CA HIS A 17 15.39 -26.85 -6.61
C HIS A 17 14.40 -28.00 -6.93
N SER A 18 13.35 -27.70 -7.70
CA SER A 18 12.34 -28.68 -8.17
C SER A 18 11.60 -29.47 -7.08
N VAL A 19 11.24 -28.83 -5.96
CA VAL A 19 10.41 -29.48 -4.91
C VAL A 19 8.95 -29.60 -5.32
N ARG A 20 8.26 -30.63 -4.81
CA ARG A 20 6.82 -30.81 -4.97
C ARG A 20 6.03 -29.73 -4.22
N HIS A 21 4.85 -29.41 -4.74
CA HIS A 21 3.92 -28.40 -4.21
C HIS A 21 3.69 -28.51 -2.69
N LYS A 22 3.54 -29.73 -2.15
CA LYS A 22 3.29 -29.95 -0.71
C LYS A 22 4.37 -29.32 0.18
N SER A 23 5.64 -29.48 -0.21
CA SER A 23 6.77 -28.93 0.56
C SER A 23 6.88 -27.41 0.40
N VAL A 24 6.59 -26.88 -0.79
CA VAL A 24 6.55 -25.43 -1.04
C VAL A 24 5.44 -24.77 -0.22
N LYS A 25 4.25 -25.35 -0.19
CA LYS A 25 3.11 -24.85 0.61
C LYS A 25 3.44 -24.84 2.10
N ALA A 26 4.03 -25.92 2.62
CA ALA A 26 4.45 -26.00 4.02
C ALA A 26 5.49 -24.92 4.38
N ALA A 27 6.49 -24.68 3.51
CA ALA A 27 7.48 -23.63 3.72
C ALA A 27 6.87 -22.22 3.65
N TRP A 28 5.94 -22.01 2.70
CA TRP A 28 5.22 -20.75 2.50
C TRP A 28 4.35 -20.38 3.72
N GLU A 29 3.61 -21.36 4.26
CA GLU A 29 2.79 -21.21 5.47
C GLU A 29 3.67 -20.99 6.71
N LYS A 30 4.78 -21.73 6.84
CA LYS A 30 5.73 -21.57 7.95
C LYS A 30 6.33 -20.17 8.01
N GLU A 31 6.64 -19.58 6.86
CA GLU A 31 7.21 -18.22 6.79
C GLU A 31 6.14 -17.12 6.80
N LYS A 32 4.85 -17.48 6.78
CA LYS A 32 3.69 -16.56 6.84
C LYS A 32 3.76 -15.44 5.79
N ILE A 33 4.09 -15.80 4.56
CA ILE A 33 4.37 -14.82 3.51
C ILE A 33 3.13 -14.02 3.12
N ASN A 34 1.93 -14.61 3.19
CA ASN A 34 0.68 -13.85 2.97
C ASN A 34 0.54 -12.69 3.95
N GLU A 35 0.72 -12.94 5.25
CA GLU A 35 0.61 -11.91 6.28
C GLU A 35 1.66 -10.81 6.06
N LYS A 36 2.90 -11.22 5.76
CA LYS A 36 4.00 -10.29 5.47
C LYS A 36 3.72 -9.47 4.21
N TRP A 37 3.21 -10.10 3.15
CA TRP A 37 2.86 -9.44 1.89
C TRP A 37 1.77 -8.39 2.12
N GLU A 38 0.65 -8.77 2.76
CA GLU A 38 -0.46 -7.86 3.05
C GLU A 38 -0.05 -6.68 3.95
N ALA A 39 0.93 -6.89 4.85
CA ALA A 39 1.48 -5.82 5.66
C ALA A 39 2.31 -4.81 4.85
N THR A 40 2.88 -5.20 3.70
CA THR A 40 3.75 -4.32 2.89
C THR A 40 3.01 -3.11 2.32
N HIS A 41 3.76 -2.02 2.13
CA HIS A 41 3.25 -0.86 1.40
C HIS A 41 2.90 -1.17 -0.06
N TRP A 42 3.55 -2.15 -0.68
CA TRP A 42 3.27 -2.54 -2.06
C TRP A 42 1.89 -3.20 -2.18
N ALA A 43 1.60 -4.22 -1.36
CA ALA A 43 0.28 -4.86 -1.34
C ALA A 43 -0.82 -3.85 -1.02
N LYS A 44 -0.64 -3.02 0.01
CA LYS A 44 -1.58 -1.95 0.37
C LYS A 44 -1.82 -0.97 -0.79
N LYS A 45 -0.81 -0.68 -1.61
CA LYS A 45 -0.94 0.20 -2.79
C LYS A 45 -1.76 -0.47 -3.90
N ILE A 46 -1.55 -1.77 -4.14
CA ILE A 46 -2.35 -2.55 -5.08
C ILE A 46 -3.80 -2.60 -4.62
N GLU A 47 -4.03 -2.91 -3.35
CA GLU A 47 -5.36 -2.99 -2.75
C GLU A 47 -6.08 -1.63 -2.81
N ALA A 48 -5.39 -0.53 -2.47
CA ALA A 48 -5.95 0.82 -2.59
C ALA A 48 -6.30 1.19 -4.03
N ARG A 49 -5.52 0.74 -5.03
CA ARG A 49 -5.84 0.93 -6.45
C ARG A 49 -7.10 0.17 -6.84
N ALA A 50 -7.23 -1.09 -6.41
CA ALA A 50 -8.42 -1.91 -6.64
C ALA A 50 -9.66 -1.30 -5.97
N LYS A 51 -9.56 -0.83 -4.73
CA LYS A 51 -10.65 -0.14 -4.01
C LYS A 51 -11.10 1.13 -4.74
N ARG A 52 -10.16 1.94 -5.26
CA ARG A 52 -10.51 3.13 -6.07
C ARG A 52 -11.20 2.77 -7.38
N ALA A 53 -10.75 1.72 -8.06
CA ALA A 53 -11.37 1.26 -9.30
C ALA A 53 -12.82 0.79 -9.08
N LYS A 54 -13.10 0.14 -7.94
CA LYS A 54 -14.43 -0.37 -7.55
C LYS A 54 -15.35 0.68 -6.91
N MET A 55 -14.88 1.91 -6.71
CA MET A 55 -15.61 2.95 -5.96
C MET A 55 -16.86 3.41 -6.71
N THR A 56 -18.00 3.46 -6.02
CA THR A 56 -19.27 3.95 -6.58
C THR A 56 -19.32 5.48 -6.62
N ASP A 57 -20.27 6.06 -7.36
CA ASP A 57 -20.39 7.52 -7.46
C ASP A 57 -20.68 8.19 -6.11
N PHE A 58 -21.57 7.60 -5.31
CA PHE A 58 -21.86 8.10 -3.96
C PHE A 58 -20.64 8.08 -3.05
N ASP A 59 -19.79 7.05 -3.16
CA ASP A 59 -18.52 6.99 -2.43
C ASP A 59 -17.55 8.10 -2.87
N ARG A 60 -17.49 8.42 -4.16
CA ARG A 60 -16.69 9.55 -4.67
C ARG A 60 -17.17 10.87 -4.11
N TYR A 61 -18.48 11.09 -4.01
CA TYR A 61 -19.04 12.29 -3.38
C TYR A 61 -18.62 12.41 -1.91
N LYS A 62 -18.75 11.33 -1.12
CA LYS A 62 -18.29 11.30 0.29
C LYS A 62 -16.80 11.62 0.41
N VAL A 63 -15.96 10.98 -0.42
CA VAL A 63 -14.51 11.22 -0.44
C VAL A 63 -14.18 12.67 -0.79
N MET A 64 -14.88 13.26 -1.77
CA MET A 64 -14.68 14.66 -2.18
C MET A 64 -14.96 15.62 -1.02
N ARG A 65 -16.11 15.47 -0.34
CA ARG A 65 -16.49 16.33 0.79
C ARG A 65 -15.48 16.22 1.94
N ALA A 66 -15.12 14.99 2.33
CA ALA A 66 -14.14 14.75 3.39
C ALA A 66 -12.75 15.31 3.03
N LYS A 67 -12.29 15.12 1.79
CA LYS A 67 -11.01 15.63 1.30
C LYS A 67 -10.97 17.17 1.29
N LYS A 68 -12.07 17.82 0.90
CA LYS A 68 -12.18 19.29 0.90
C LYS A 68 -12.00 19.85 2.32
N MET A 69 -12.67 19.27 3.32
CA MET A 69 -12.55 19.70 4.71
C MET A 69 -11.13 19.49 5.24
N ARG A 70 -10.56 18.29 5.04
CA ARG A 70 -9.17 17.97 5.43
C ARG A 70 -8.17 18.97 4.84
N ASN A 71 -8.29 19.26 3.55
CA ASN A 71 -7.38 20.18 2.86
C ASN A 71 -7.50 21.62 3.39
N LYS A 72 -8.70 22.07 3.77
CA LYS A 72 -8.89 23.40 4.38
C LYS A 72 -8.14 23.51 5.71
N ILE A 73 -8.26 22.49 6.57
CA ILE A 73 -7.57 22.44 7.87
C ILE A 73 -6.05 22.44 7.66
N ILE A 74 -5.54 21.55 6.80
CA ILE A 74 -4.10 21.46 6.50
C ILE A 74 -3.58 22.79 5.95
N LYS A 75 -4.29 23.42 5.00
CA LYS A 75 -3.87 24.70 4.42
C LYS A 75 -3.79 25.81 5.46
N HIS A 76 -4.76 25.87 6.36
CA HIS A 76 -4.77 26.86 7.44
C HIS A 76 -3.58 26.67 8.38
N GLU A 77 -3.32 25.43 8.81
CA GLU A 77 -2.21 25.12 9.71
C GLU A 77 -0.86 25.36 9.05
N LEU A 78 -0.68 24.93 7.79
CA LEU A 78 0.52 25.23 7.02
C LEU A 78 0.74 26.75 6.83
N SER A 79 -0.32 27.54 6.70
CA SER A 79 -0.20 29.01 6.60
C SER A 79 0.32 29.61 7.91
N LYS A 80 -0.13 29.12 9.06
CA LYS A 80 0.39 29.54 10.37
C LYS A 80 1.86 29.18 10.53
N LEU A 81 2.22 27.92 10.27
CA LEU A 81 3.60 27.44 10.37
C LEU A 81 4.55 28.25 9.46
N LYS A 82 4.11 28.59 8.24
CA LYS A 82 4.89 29.45 7.34
C LYS A 82 5.07 30.87 7.89
N LYS A 83 4.03 31.46 8.46
CA LYS A 83 4.12 32.79 9.09
C LYS A 83 5.07 32.79 10.29
N GLU A 84 5.05 31.73 11.10
CA GLU A 84 5.96 31.58 12.24
C GLU A 84 7.41 31.36 11.80
N ALA A 85 7.63 30.54 10.77
CA ALA A 85 8.96 30.35 10.20
C ALA A 85 9.53 31.66 9.65
N ASN A 86 8.73 32.45 8.94
CA ASN A 86 9.13 33.75 8.40
C ASN A 86 9.34 34.83 9.46
N LYS A 87 8.79 34.68 10.68
CA LYS A 87 9.04 35.59 11.81
C LYS A 87 10.32 35.25 12.57
N LYS A 88 10.82 34.02 12.44
CA LYS A 88 12.04 33.54 13.10
C LYS A 88 13.28 33.73 12.22
N ALA A 89 13.09 33.88 10.91
CA ALA A 89 14.10 34.38 9.98
C ALA A 89 14.16 35.90 10.03
#